data_AF-A0A3D3VBA6-F1
#
_entry.id   AF-A0A3D3VBA6-F1
#
_cell.length_a   1.000
_cell.length_b   1.000
_cell.length_c   1.000
_cell.angle_alpha   90.00
_cell.angle_beta   90.00
_cell.angle_gamma   90.00
#
_symmetry.space_group_name_H-M   'P 1'
#
loop_
_entity.id
_entity.type
_entity.pdbx_description
1 polymer ?
#
loop_
_entity_poly.entity_id
_entity_poly.type
_entity_poly.pdbx_seq_one_letter_code
_entity_poly.pdbx_strand_id
1 'polypeptide(L)'
;MYRDKTLIPTEALRLCALGTLAVKPRSYAELAREVRTFASRIVGPSLEMMGLSIEVLRADGLMEPIESEPTTGPAGGILCLTKAGHTELQQLLTSNLRSPFDGNSQLVFALKLRFLHLLSDKDAKDQIDRMLEISETEHARLVDLKKRYGAEPGQFEAWLDLELAQVEARLKWLETVSPTL
;
A
#
# COMPACT_ATOMS: atom_id res chain seq x y z
N MET A 1 8.13 27.21 12.28
CA MET A 1 7.42 26.54 11.16
C MET A 1 7.07 25.14 11.64
N TYR A 2 5.78 24.84 11.83
CA TYR A 2 5.34 23.53 12.35
C TYR A 2 5.76 22.47 11.33
N ARG A 3 6.66 21.56 11.71
CA ARG A 3 7.10 20.47 10.84
C ARG A 3 5.87 19.58 10.65
N ASP A 4 5.35 19.52 9.43
CA ASP A 4 4.24 18.64 9.09
C ASP A 4 4.66 17.20 9.43
N LYS A 5 4.07 16.60 10.46
CA LYS A 5 4.45 15.29 11.00
C LYS A 5 3.86 14.14 10.17
N THR A 6 3.85 14.30 8.85
CA THR A 6 3.35 13.30 7.91
C THR A 6 4.48 12.42 7.45
N LEU A 7 4.23 11.12 7.35
CA LEU A 7 5.26 10.16 6.95
C LEU A 7 5.77 10.43 5.53
N ILE A 8 7.09 10.42 5.38
CA ILE A 8 7.73 10.31 4.06
C ILE A 8 7.74 8.83 3.60
N PRO A 9 8.00 8.53 2.32
CA PRO A 9 7.91 7.15 1.80
C PRO A 9 8.76 6.12 2.57
N THR A 10 9.97 6.49 3.01
CA THR A 10 10.83 5.60 3.80
C THR A 10 10.26 5.32 5.19
N GLU A 11 9.60 6.29 5.82
CA GLU A 11 8.93 6.11 7.11
C GLU A 11 7.66 5.26 6.98
N ALA A 12 6.93 5.36 5.86
CA ALA A 12 5.81 4.47 5.56
C ALA A 12 6.26 3.01 5.36
N LEU A 13 7.40 2.80 4.70
CA LEU A 13 8.01 1.46 4.59
C LEU A 13 8.49 0.94 5.94
N ARG A 14 9.07 1.80 6.78
CA ARG A 14 9.43 1.48 8.16
C ARG A 14 8.20 1.06 8.97
N LEU A 15 7.10 1.81 8.87
CA LEU A 15 5.82 1.47 9.50
C LEU A 15 5.33 0.08 9.05
N CYS A 16 5.35 -0.19 7.75
CA CYS A 16 4.97 -1.50 7.20
C CYS A 16 5.84 -2.63 7.76
N ALA A 17 7.17 -2.46 7.82
CA ALA A 17 8.08 -3.46 8.34
C ALA A 17 7.89 -3.72 9.85
N LEU A 18 7.84 -2.66 10.65
CA LEU A 18 7.68 -2.79 12.10
C LEU A 18 6.31 -3.37 12.45
N GLY A 19 5.24 -2.92 11.80
CA GLY A 19 3.89 -3.46 11.99
C GLY A 19 3.80 -4.94 11.63
N THR A 20 4.40 -5.34 10.50
CA THR A 20 4.47 -6.75 10.08
C THR A 20 5.15 -7.63 11.14
N LEU A 21 6.25 -7.14 11.72
CA LEU A 21 7.01 -7.88 12.74
C LEU A 21 6.31 -7.90 14.10
N ALA A 22 5.54 -6.86 14.42
CA ALA A 22 4.71 -6.79 15.62
C ALA A 22 3.59 -7.85 15.62
N VAL A 23 3.04 -8.17 14.45
CA VAL A 23 2.03 -9.23 14.30
C VAL A 23 2.65 -10.61 14.49
N LYS A 24 3.81 -10.86 13.88
CA LYS A 24 4.49 -12.16 13.97
C LYS A 24 6.01 -12.03 13.72
N PRO A 25 6.85 -12.70 14.53
CA PRO A 25 8.27 -12.85 14.23
C PRO A 25 8.53 -13.52 12.88
N ARG A 26 9.52 -13.03 12.14
CA ARG A 26 9.82 -13.46 10.77
C ARG A 26 11.32 -13.46 10.51
N SER A 27 11.79 -14.29 9.60
CA SER A 27 13.15 -14.14 9.07
C SER A 27 13.30 -12.84 8.27
N TYR A 28 14.53 -12.38 8.07
CA TYR A 28 14.80 -11.20 7.23
C TYR A 28 14.19 -11.33 5.83
N ALA A 29 14.36 -12.50 5.19
CA ALA A 29 13.88 -12.73 3.83
C ALA A 29 12.35 -12.69 3.74
N GLU A 30 11.66 -13.25 4.73
CA GLU A 30 10.20 -13.20 4.81
C GLU A 30 9.69 -11.78 5.05
N LEU A 31 10.32 -11.03 5.96
CA LEU A 31 9.95 -9.63 6.22
C LEU A 31 10.14 -8.78 4.95
N ALA A 32 11.28 -8.89 4.28
CA ALA A 32 11.55 -8.16 3.04
C ALA A 32 10.55 -8.49 1.93
N ARG A 33 10.17 -9.76 1.80
CA ARG A 33 9.16 -10.21 0.84
C ARG A 33 7.78 -9.67 1.19
N GLU A 34 7.40 -9.71 2.47
CA GLU A 34 6.08 -9.25 2.94
C GLU A 34 5.91 -7.75 2.69
N VAL A 35 6.87 -6.94 3.14
CA VAL A 35 6.83 -5.48 2.97
C VAL A 35 6.78 -5.12 1.48
N ARG A 36 7.54 -5.82 0.62
CA ARG A 36 7.49 -5.66 -0.84
C ARG A 36 6.12 -6.01 -1.41
N THR A 37 5.56 -7.13 -0.98
CA THR A 37 4.26 -7.58 -1.45
C THR A 37 3.19 -6.57 -1.07
N PHE A 38 3.15 -6.14 0.20
CA PHE A 38 2.17 -5.16 0.68
C PHE A 38 2.31 -3.82 -0.06
N ALA A 39 3.50 -3.23 -0.06
CA ALA A 39 3.70 -1.89 -0.61
C ALA A 39 3.44 -1.87 -2.13
N SER A 40 3.93 -2.86 -2.89
CA SER A 40 3.66 -2.92 -4.34
C SER A 40 2.18 -3.08 -4.68
N ARG A 41 1.42 -3.75 -3.80
CA ARG A 41 -0.03 -3.88 -3.93
C ARG A 41 -0.79 -2.64 -3.51
N ILE A 42 -0.20 -1.70 -2.77
CA ILE A 42 -0.84 -0.41 -2.43
C ILE A 42 -0.48 0.67 -3.44
N VAL A 43 0.82 0.87 -3.73
CA VAL A 43 1.31 2.01 -4.54
C VAL A 43 1.79 1.63 -5.95
N GLY A 44 1.78 0.35 -6.33
CA GLY A 44 2.29 -0.13 -7.62
C GLY A 44 3.78 -0.51 -7.60
N PRO A 45 4.35 -0.93 -8.75
CA PRO A 45 5.66 -1.59 -8.84
C PRO A 45 6.89 -0.70 -8.56
N SER A 46 6.72 0.61 -8.38
CA SER A 46 7.80 1.60 -8.31
C SER A 46 8.35 1.83 -6.90
N LEU A 47 8.93 0.81 -6.27
CA LEU A 47 9.59 0.94 -4.96
C LEU A 47 10.99 0.33 -4.97
N GLU A 48 11.98 1.10 -5.44
CA GLU A 48 13.40 0.73 -5.40
C GLU A 48 14.04 0.85 -3.99
N MET A 49 13.27 1.29 -2.98
CA MET A 49 13.79 1.69 -1.66
C MET A 49 13.80 0.61 -0.57
N MET A 50 13.45 -0.65 -0.90
CA MET A 50 13.02 -1.63 0.11
C MET A 50 14.15 -2.39 0.79
N GLY A 51 15.22 -2.75 0.07
CA GLY A 51 16.35 -3.50 0.64
C GLY A 51 17.14 -2.70 1.67
N LEU A 52 17.36 -1.41 1.38
CA LEU A 52 18.09 -0.47 2.24
C LEU A 52 17.34 -0.20 3.56
N SER A 53 16.01 -0.21 3.54
CA SER A 53 15.22 0.17 4.72
C SER A 53 15.36 -0.84 5.86
N ILE A 54 15.36 -2.15 5.58
CA ILE A 54 15.35 -3.19 6.63
C ILE A 54 16.70 -3.30 7.34
N GLU A 55 17.82 -3.15 6.62
CA GLU A 55 19.14 -3.14 7.24
C GLU A 55 19.31 -1.95 8.19
N VAL A 56 18.79 -0.78 7.80
CA VAL A 56 18.77 0.42 8.64
C VAL A 56 17.95 0.17 9.92
N LEU A 57 16.80 -0.50 9.86
CA LEU A 57 16.02 -0.81 11.08
C LEU A 57 16.79 -1.68 12.08
N ARG A 58 17.65 -2.59 11.60
CA ARG A 58 18.48 -3.42 12.46
C ARG A 58 19.63 -2.59 13.05
N ALA A 59 20.28 -1.78 12.21
CA ALA A 59 21.36 -0.88 12.66
C ALA A 59 20.87 0.14 13.70
N ASP A 60 19.63 0.61 13.57
CA ASP A 60 18.95 1.51 14.51
C ASP A 60 18.49 0.81 15.81
N GLY A 61 18.69 -0.51 15.93
CA GLY A 61 18.31 -1.29 17.11
C GLY A 61 16.80 -1.46 17.30
N LEU A 62 16.01 -1.34 16.22
CA LEU A 62 14.55 -1.46 16.26
C LEU A 62 14.07 -2.91 16.20
N MET A 63 14.93 -3.82 15.77
CA MET A 63 14.66 -5.26 15.76
C MET A 63 15.91 -6.06 16.09
N GLU A 64 15.70 -7.24 16.65
CA GLU A 64 16.74 -8.14 17.13
C GLU A 64 16.39 -9.60 16.78
N PRO A 65 17.39 -10.49 16.65
CA PRO A 65 17.12 -11.91 16.52
C PRO A 65 16.54 -12.47 17.82
N ILE A 66 15.58 -13.39 17.70
CA ILE A 66 15.14 -14.19 18.85
C ILE A 66 16.30 -15.13 19.22
N GLU A 67 16.71 -15.10 20.48
CA GLU A 67 17.69 -16.05 21.04
C GLU A 67 17.10 -17.48 21.03
N SER A 68 17.18 -18.16 19.88
CA SER A 68 16.79 -19.56 19.77
C SER A 68 17.74 -20.30 18.83
N GLU A 69 18.64 -21.05 19.47
CA GLU A 69 19.57 -22.09 19.00
C GLU A 69 20.55 -21.79 17.85
N PRO A 70 21.80 -22.31 17.95
CA PRO A 70 22.87 -22.05 16.98
C PRO A 70 22.67 -22.88 15.69
N THR A 71 21.73 -22.48 14.84
CA THR A 71 21.55 -23.02 13.48
C THR A 71 20.79 -21.97 12.68
N THR A 72 21.26 -21.34 11.60
CA THR A 72 22.28 -21.66 10.60
C THR A 72 22.75 -20.34 9.98
N GLY A 73 24.02 -19.97 10.14
CA GLY A 73 24.69 -18.88 9.41
C GLY A 73 24.22 -17.43 9.70
N PRO A 74 24.99 -16.42 9.23
CA PRO A 74 24.81 -15.00 9.56
C PRO A 74 23.53 -14.33 8.99
N ALA A 75 22.67 -15.07 8.28
CA ALA A 75 21.49 -14.54 7.58
C ALA A 75 20.16 -15.22 7.93
N GLY A 76 20.14 -16.20 8.84
CA GLY A 76 18.99 -17.12 9.02
C GLY A 76 18.11 -16.91 10.26
N GLY A 77 18.40 -15.94 11.13
CA GLY A 77 17.68 -15.76 12.39
C GLY A 77 16.26 -15.20 12.23
N ILE A 78 15.33 -15.70 13.03
CA ILE A 78 13.99 -15.11 13.21
C ILE A 78 14.16 -13.78 13.96
N LEU A 79 13.54 -12.72 13.45
CA LEU A 79 13.59 -11.37 14.04
C LEU A 79 12.32 -11.08 14.84
N CYS A 80 12.47 -10.30 15.89
CA CYS A 80 11.39 -9.68 16.65
C CYS A 80 11.67 -8.18 16.88
N LEU A 81 10.65 -7.43 17.29
CA LEU A 81 10.81 -6.02 17.64
C LEU A 81 11.46 -5.87 19.02
N THR A 82 12.40 -4.92 19.13
CA THR A 82 12.91 -4.48 20.43
C THR A 82 11.91 -3.55 21.11
N LYS A 83 12.17 -3.17 22.37
CA LYS A 83 11.40 -2.10 23.04
C LYS A 83 11.46 -0.76 22.29
N ALA A 84 12.61 -0.44 21.70
CA ALA A 84 12.77 0.73 20.85
C ALA A 84 11.91 0.62 19.58
N GLY A 85 11.89 -0.56 18.95
CA GLY A 85 11.03 -0.85 17.79
C GLY A 85 9.54 -0.66 18.06
N HIS A 86 9.05 -1.13 19.21
CA HIS A 86 7.65 -0.91 19.61
C HIS A 86 7.34 0.58 19.83
N THR A 87 8.29 1.33 20.40
CA THR A 87 8.12 2.78 20.63
C THR A 87 8.08 3.54 19.31
N GLU A 88 8.98 3.23 18.38
CA GLU A 88 9.00 3.78 17.02
C GLU A 88 7.70 3.46 16.27
N LEU A 89 7.23 2.21 16.33
CA LEU A 89 5.97 1.80 15.72
C LEU A 89 4.79 2.65 16.22
N GLN A 90 4.70 2.88 17.52
CA GLN A 90 3.65 3.73 18.11
C GLN A 90 3.75 5.18 17.63
N GLN A 91 4.96 5.73 17.50
CA GLN A 91 5.16 7.08 16.98
C GLN A 91 4.74 7.20 15.50
N LEU A 92 5.06 6.21 14.68
CA LEU A 92 4.68 6.18 13.27
C LEU A 92 3.16 6.03 13.10
N LEU A 93 2.50 5.16 13.89
CA LEU A 93 1.05 4.97 13.87
C LEU A 93 0.27 6.22 14.31
N THR A 94 0.88 7.08 15.13
CA THR A 94 0.28 8.32 15.65
C THR A 94 0.71 9.57 14.89
N SER A 95 1.41 9.40 13.77
CA SER A 95 1.80 10.49 12.87
C SER A 95 0.58 11.09 12.15
N ASN A 96 0.73 12.31 11.63
CA ASN A 96 -0.34 12.97 10.90
C ASN A 96 -0.59 12.26 9.56
N LEU A 97 -1.85 12.17 9.16
CA LEU A 97 -2.24 11.69 7.84
C LEU A 97 -2.46 12.87 6.88
N ARG A 98 -2.09 12.67 5.61
CA ARG A 98 -2.58 13.48 4.50
C ARG A 98 -3.76 12.79 3.85
N SER A 99 -4.44 13.50 2.94
CA SER A 99 -5.43 12.89 2.06
C SER A 99 -4.82 11.64 1.39
N PRO A 100 -5.48 10.47 1.44
CA PRO A 100 -4.98 9.25 0.85
C PRO A 100 -5.06 9.25 -0.69
N PHE A 101 -5.74 10.24 -1.28
CA PHE A 101 -5.92 10.35 -2.72
C PHE A 101 -4.75 11.07 -3.38
N ASP A 102 -4.22 10.47 -4.46
CA ASP A 102 -3.36 11.19 -5.39
C ASP A 102 -4.20 12.23 -6.14
N GLY A 103 -4.16 13.47 -5.62
CA GLY A 103 -4.95 14.58 -6.13
C GLY A 103 -4.69 14.88 -7.61
N ASN A 104 -3.50 14.55 -8.14
CA ASN A 104 -3.21 14.77 -9.55
C ASN A 104 -3.89 13.71 -10.44
N SER A 105 -3.77 12.43 -10.09
CA SER A 105 -4.46 11.36 -10.83
C SER A 105 -5.98 11.53 -10.77
N GLN A 106 -6.52 11.91 -9.61
CA GLN A 106 -7.95 12.21 -9.45
C GLN A 106 -8.37 13.41 -10.34
N LEU A 107 -7.58 14.47 -10.39
CA LEU A 107 -7.83 15.63 -11.24
C LEU A 107 -7.85 15.24 -12.72
N VAL A 108 -6.87 14.47 -13.19
CA VAL A 108 -6.80 14.01 -14.59
C VAL A 108 -8.01 13.14 -14.95
N PHE A 109 -8.39 12.21 -14.07
CA PHE A 109 -9.55 11.35 -14.27
C PHE A 109 -10.84 12.19 -14.41
N ALA A 110 -11.05 13.15 -13.50
CA ALA A 110 -12.21 14.04 -13.52
C ALA A 110 -12.24 14.94 -14.76
N LEU A 111 -11.10 15.50 -15.18
CA LEU A 111 -11.02 16.36 -16.37
C LEU A 111 -11.30 15.60 -17.66
N LYS A 112 -10.81 14.36 -17.78
CA LYS A 112 -11.12 13.49 -18.93
C LYS A 112 -12.62 13.23 -19.06
N LEU A 113 -13.30 12.94 -17.95
CA LEU A 113 -14.75 12.79 -17.95
C LEU A 113 -15.47 14.11 -18.28
N ARG A 114 -15.04 15.22 -17.66
CA ARG A 114 -15.63 16.54 -17.88
C ARG A 114 -15.60 16.96 -19.35
N PHE A 115 -14.51 16.66 -20.04
CA PHE A 115 -14.27 17.08 -21.42
C PHE A 115 -14.41 15.94 -22.44
N LEU A 116 -15.01 14.81 -22.05
CA LEU A 116 -15.18 13.65 -22.91
C LEU A 116 -15.96 13.98 -24.18
N HIS A 117 -16.95 14.87 -24.08
CA HIS A 117 -17.78 15.37 -25.19
C HIS A 117 -17.03 16.18 -26.26
N LEU A 118 -15.75 16.52 -26.03
CA LEU A 118 -14.91 17.19 -27.03
C LEU A 118 -14.16 16.21 -27.95
N LEU A 119 -14.24 14.90 -27.66
CA LEU A 119 -13.60 13.85 -28.44
C LEU A 119 -14.53 13.32 -29.54
N SER A 120 -13.94 12.67 -30.55
CA SER A 120 -14.72 11.84 -31.46
C SER A 120 -15.33 10.65 -30.70
N ASP A 121 -16.45 10.09 -31.18
CA ASP A 121 -17.09 8.92 -30.55
C ASP A 121 -16.10 7.76 -30.35
N LYS A 122 -15.20 7.56 -31.33
CA LYS A 122 -14.14 6.55 -31.26
C LYS A 122 -13.17 6.85 -30.13
N ASP A 123 -12.60 8.06 -30.10
CA ASP A 123 -11.60 8.42 -29.08
C ASP A 123 -12.21 8.44 -27.69
N ALA A 124 -13.46 8.89 -27.56
CA ALA A 124 -14.19 8.89 -26.31
C ALA A 124 -14.42 7.46 -25.78
N LYS A 125 -14.82 6.53 -26.66
CA LYS A 125 -14.94 5.11 -26.32
C LYS A 125 -13.59 4.52 -25.89
N ASP A 126 -12.52 4.78 -26.64
CA ASP A 126 -11.17 4.31 -26.29
C ASP A 126 -10.70 4.87 -24.93
N GLN A 127 -11.13 6.08 -24.53
CA GLN A 127 -10.86 6.61 -23.19
C GLN A 127 -11.66 5.90 -22.10
N ILE A 128 -12.95 5.62 -22.32
CA ILE A 128 -13.79 4.88 -21.38
C ILE A 128 -13.24 3.46 -21.18
N ASP A 129 -12.87 2.76 -22.27
CA ASP A 129 -12.30 1.41 -22.21
C ASP A 129 -11.02 1.39 -21.37
N ARG A 130 -10.13 2.38 -21.53
CA ARG A 130 -8.94 2.53 -20.66
C ARG A 130 -9.29 2.78 -19.19
N MET A 131 -10.33 3.57 -18.91
CA MET A 131 -10.78 3.82 -17.54
C MET A 131 -11.36 2.55 -16.89
N LEU A 132 -12.05 1.71 -17.67
CA LEU A 132 -12.51 0.39 -17.26
C LEU A 132 -11.30 -0.51 -16.95
N GLU A 133 -10.36 -0.68 -17.87
CA GLU A 133 -9.16 -1.53 -17.69
C GLU A 133 -8.36 -1.16 -16.43
N ILE A 134 -8.15 0.14 -16.18
CA ILE A 134 -7.45 0.63 -14.99
C ILE A 134 -8.27 0.30 -13.72
N SER A 135 -9.59 0.48 -13.76
CA SER A 135 -10.48 0.18 -12.63
C SER A 135 -10.56 -1.33 -12.34
N GLU A 136 -10.56 -2.18 -13.37
CA GLU A 136 -10.53 -3.64 -13.23
C GLU A 136 -9.20 -4.11 -12.63
N THR A 137 -8.08 -3.54 -13.09
CA THR A 137 -6.76 -3.82 -12.52
C THR A 137 -6.69 -3.43 -11.04
N GLU A 138 -7.28 -2.29 -10.68
CA GLU A 138 -7.41 -1.87 -9.29
C GLU A 138 -8.29 -2.83 -8.47
N HIS A 139 -9.45 -3.24 -9.01
CA HIS A 139 -10.34 -4.20 -8.35
C HIS A 139 -9.61 -5.51 -8.04
N ALA A 140 -8.95 -6.10 -9.05
CA ALA A 140 -8.19 -7.34 -8.89
C ALA A 140 -7.08 -7.22 -7.82
N ARG A 141 -6.42 -6.06 -7.76
CA ARG A 141 -5.40 -5.74 -6.74
C ARG A 141 -6.00 -5.69 -5.33
N LEU A 142 -7.16 -5.03 -5.16
CA LEU A 142 -7.86 -4.96 -3.87
C LEU A 142 -8.38 -6.33 -3.42
N VAL A 143 -8.87 -7.17 -4.34
CA VAL A 143 -9.27 -8.55 -4.05
C VAL A 143 -8.07 -9.39 -3.57
N ASP A 144 -6.90 -9.30 -4.22
CA ASP A 144 -5.69 -10.00 -3.76
C ASP A 144 -5.24 -9.50 -2.37
N LEU A 145 -5.32 -8.19 -2.10
CA LEU A 145 -5.05 -7.63 -0.78
C LEU A 145 -6.01 -8.20 0.28
N LYS A 146 -7.32 -8.20 0.02
CA LYS A 146 -8.31 -8.73 0.96
C LYS A 146 -8.10 -10.21 1.24
N LYS A 147 -7.78 -11.00 0.21
CA LYS A 147 -7.49 -12.43 0.37
C LYS A 147 -6.28 -12.69 1.28
N ARG A 148 -5.27 -11.82 1.23
CA ARG A 148 -4.01 -12.00 1.99
C ARG A 148 -4.09 -11.46 3.42
N TYR A 149 -4.69 -10.29 3.60
CA TYR A 149 -4.64 -9.53 4.86
C TYR A 149 -6.00 -9.34 5.53
N GLY A 150 -7.10 -9.78 4.91
CA GLY A 150 -8.46 -9.56 5.43
C GLY A 150 -8.73 -10.28 6.76
N ALA A 151 -7.99 -11.33 7.09
CA ALA A 151 -8.12 -12.03 8.37
C ALA A 151 -7.23 -11.45 9.49
N GLU A 152 -6.46 -10.40 9.22
CA GLU A 152 -5.61 -9.78 10.23
C GLU A 152 -6.42 -8.90 11.20
N PRO A 153 -6.01 -8.80 12.48
CA PRO A 153 -6.67 -7.92 13.44
C PRO A 153 -6.66 -6.45 12.98
N GLY A 154 -7.74 -5.73 13.28
CA GLY A 154 -7.87 -4.30 13.01
C GLY A 154 -9.05 -3.99 12.10
N GLN A 155 -8.96 -2.87 11.36
CA GLN A 155 -10.03 -2.36 10.49
C GLN A 155 -9.64 -2.41 9.00
N PHE A 156 -8.54 -3.08 8.65
CA PHE A 156 -8.04 -3.10 7.28
C PHE A 156 -8.98 -3.85 6.33
N GLU A 157 -9.58 -4.96 6.77
CA GLU A 157 -10.60 -5.68 6.00
C GLU A 157 -11.81 -4.80 5.67
N ALA A 158 -12.35 -4.12 6.70
CA ALA A 158 -13.49 -3.23 6.54
C ALA A 158 -13.17 -2.04 5.62
N TRP A 159 -11.94 -1.51 5.66
CA TRP A 159 -11.50 -0.50 4.71
C TRP A 159 -11.42 -1.06 3.28
N LEU A 160 -10.87 -2.27 3.08
CA LEU A 160 -10.84 -2.91 1.76
C LEU A 160 -12.25 -3.14 1.19
N ASP A 161 -13.24 -3.41 2.04
CA ASP A 161 -14.65 -3.49 1.63
C ASP A 161 -15.19 -2.17 1.10
N LEU A 162 -14.84 -1.05 1.73
CA LEU A 162 -15.23 0.28 1.26
C LEU A 162 -14.59 0.60 -0.10
N GLU A 163 -13.30 0.33 -0.25
CA GLU A 163 -12.58 0.57 -1.50
C GLU A 163 -13.11 -0.32 -2.63
N LEU A 164 -13.35 -1.61 -2.36
CA LEU A 164 -13.94 -2.54 -3.33
C LEU A 164 -15.32 -2.07 -3.78
N ALA A 165 -16.19 -1.70 -2.83
CA ALA A 165 -17.52 -1.19 -3.17
C ALA A 165 -17.45 0.08 -4.04
N GLN A 166 -16.50 0.97 -3.78
CA GLN A 166 -16.31 2.17 -4.58
C GLN A 166 -15.85 1.85 -6.01
N VAL A 167 -14.88 0.93 -6.17
CA VAL A 167 -14.39 0.53 -7.50
C VAL A 167 -15.46 -0.22 -8.28
N GLU A 168 -16.22 -1.10 -7.63
CA GLU A 168 -17.34 -1.82 -8.26
C GLU A 168 -18.45 -0.88 -8.73
N ALA A 169 -18.79 0.13 -7.92
CA ALA A 169 -19.75 1.16 -8.32
C ALA A 169 -19.23 1.97 -9.51
N ARG A 170 -17.92 2.31 -9.52
CA ARG A 170 -17.29 3.02 -10.64
C ARG A 170 -17.29 2.21 -11.92
N LEU A 171 -16.98 0.91 -11.86
CA LEU A 171 -17.02 0.00 -13.01
C LEU A 171 -18.42 -0.05 -13.63
N LYS A 172 -19.45 -0.32 -12.82
CA LYS A 172 -20.85 -0.33 -13.26
C LYS A 172 -21.27 0.99 -13.88
N TRP A 173 -20.82 2.11 -13.31
CA TRP A 173 -21.13 3.42 -13.87
C TRP A 173 -20.44 3.64 -15.22
N LEU A 174 -19.16 3.32 -15.35
CA LEU A 174 -18.40 3.46 -16.60
C LEU A 174 -19.02 2.66 -17.75
N GLU A 175 -19.57 1.47 -17.49
CA GLU A 175 -20.31 0.67 -18.47
C GLU A 175 -21.56 1.39 -19.03
N THR A 176 -22.11 2.36 -18.29
CA THR A 176 -23.28 3.16 -18.71
C THR A 176 -22.90 4.51 -19.32
N VAL A 177 -21.62 4.91 -19.25
CA VAL A 177 -21.18 6.21 -19.78
C VAL A 177 -21.24 6.17 -21.30
N SER A 178 -22.14 6.94 -21.87
CA SER A 178 -22.16 7.22 -23.30
C SER A 178 -21.31 8.45 -23.61
N PRO A 179 -20.49 8.44 -24.67
CA PRO A 179 -19.74 9.62 -25.11
C PRO A 179 -20.64 10.73 -25.67
N THR A 180 -21.89 10.40 -26.02
CA THR A 180 -22.88 11.31 -26.59
C THR A 180 -23.95 11.69 -25.57
N LEU A 181 -24.24 13.00 -25.49
CA LEU A 181 -25.57 13.49 -25.07
C LEU A 181 -26.61 13.11 -26.14
#